data_AF-A0A3B8NLI0-F1
#
_entry.id   AF-A0A3B8NLI0-F1
#
_cell.length_a   1.000
_cell.length_b   1.000
_cell.length_c   1.000
_cell.angle_alpha   90.00
_cell.angle_beta   90.00
_cell.angle_gamma   90.00
#
_symmetry.space_group_name_H-M   'P 1'
#
loop_
_entity.id
_entity.type
_entity.pdbx_description
1 polymer ?
#
loop_
_entity_poly.entity_id
_entity_poly.type
_entity_poly.pdbx_seq_one_letter_code
_entity_poly.pdbx_strand_id
1 'polypeptide(L)'
;SDKHPRAPARPDVTPLKGSVRLKWENQIGTNEYKVYRREKGKQNWTAIYSGRSQGFVDKNAKSATAKFSNPGYKSGANFDMNGIVIYEYCISASDKNGEGPKSEITNTDPRNW
;
A
#
# COMPACT_ATOMS: atom_id res chain seq x y z
N SER A 1 -27.26 -16.13 0.58
CA SER A 1 -26.57 -14.92 1.07
C SER A 1 -25.49 -14.56 0.06
N ASP A 2 -25.74 -13.56 -0.78
CA ASP A 2 -24.71 -12.98 -1.66
C ASP A 2 -23.72 -12.22 -0.77
N LYS A 3 -22.67 -12.93 -0.34
CA LYS A 3 -21.68 -12.43 0.60
C LYS A 3 -20.58 -11.77 -0.22
N HIS A 4 -20.37 -10.47 -0.04
CA HIS A 4 -19.23 -9.73 -0.59
C HIS A 4 -17.91 -10.48 -0.33
N PRO A 5 -16.88 -10.25 -1.16
CA PRO A 5 -15.57 -10.83 -0.93
C PRO A 5 -15.07 -10.49 0.47
N ARG A 6 -14.38 -11.44 1.10
CA ARG A 6 -13.68 -11.18 2.36
C ARG A 6 -12.58 -10.13 2.13
N ALA A 7 -12.10 -9.56 3.22
CA ALA A 7 -10.92 -8.69 3.16
C ALA A 7 -9.75 -9.49 2.54
N PRO A 8 -9.07 -8.95 1.52
CA PRO A 8 -7.84 -9.54 1.01
C PRO A 8 -6.73 -9.50 2.07
N ALA A 9 -5.67 -10.27 1.83
CA ALA A 9 -4.43 -10.09 2.58
C ALA A 9 -3.88 -8.66 2.34
N ARG A 10 -3.16 -8.12 3.33
CA ARG A 10 -2.48 -6.83 3.16
C ARG A 10 -1.49 -6.91 1.98
N PRO A 11 -1.30 -5.83 1.22
CA PRO A 11 -0.32 -5.83 0.15
C PRO A 11 1.10 -5.81 0.71
N ASP A 12 2.05 -6.36 -0.05
CA ASP A 12 3.46 -6.09 0.13
C ASP A 12 3.78 -4.71 -0.46
N VAL A 13 4.54 -3.91 0.28
CA VAL A 13 4.97 -2.57 -0.15
C VAL A 13 6.48 -2.51 -0.28
N THR A 14 6.95 -2.16 -1.47
CA THR A 14 8.36 -1.90 -1.75
C THR A 14 8.51 -0.44 -2.16
N PRO A 15 9.02 0.44 -1.28
CA PRO A 15 9.35 1.79 -1.68
C PRO A 15 10.53 1.83 -2.65
N LEU A 16 10.45 2.74 -3.62
CA LEU A 16 11.39 2.95 -4.71
C LEU A 16 11.78 4.43 -4.79
N LYS A 17 12.71 4.78 -5.69
CA LYS A 17 13.03 6.18 -5.98
C LYS A 17 11.83 6.91 -6.58
N GLY A 18 11.16 7.71 -5.76
CA GLY A 18 10.02 8.55 -6.16
C GLY A 18 8.71 7.79 -6.41
N SER A 19 8.60 6.54 -5.96
CA SER A 19 7.38 5.74 -6.12
C SER A 19 7.30 4.63 -5.07
N VAL A 20 6.14 3.98 -4.97
CA VAL A 20 5.96 2.77 -4.16
C VAL A 20 5.37 1.68 -5.05
N ARG A 21 6.00 0.51 -5.07
CA ARG A 21 5.44 -0.68 -5.70
C ARG A 21 4.64 -1.48 -4.68
N LEU A 22 3.42 -1.81 -5.04
CA LEU A 22 2.52 -2.68 -4.28
C LEU A 22 2.33 -3.99 -5.04
N LYS A 23 2.31 -5.10 -4.31
CA LYS A 23 1.94 -6.42 -4.82
C LYS A 23 0.99 -7.09 -3.83
N TRP A 24 0.04 -7.86 -4.31
CA TRP A 24 -0.85 -8.64 -3.45
C TRP A 24 -1.17 -9.98 -4.10
N GLU A 25 -1.68 -10.90 -3.29
CA GLU A 25 -2.09 -12.21 -3.78
C GLU A 25 -3.48 -12.18 -4.40
N ASN A 26 -3.71 -13.06 -5.36
CA ASN A 26 -5.01 -13.20 -5.99
C ASN A 26 -6.01 -13.84 -5.01
N GLN A 27 -7.15 -13.19 -4.80
CA GLN A 27 -8.29 -13.70 -4.06
C GLN A 27 -9.38 -14.22 -5.02
N ILE A 28 -9.76 -15.49 -4.84
CA ILE A 28 -10.81 -16.16 -5.63
C ILE A 28 -12.13 -15.37 -5.53
N GLY A 29 -12.82 -15.24 -6.66
CA GLY A 29 -14.10 -14.54 -6.75
C GLY A 29 -13.99 -13.02 -6.84
N THR A 30 -12.78 -12.47 -6.91
CA THR A 30 -12.56 -11.03 -7.06
C THR A 30 -12.64 -10.62 -8.53
N ASN A 31 -13.48 -9.64 -8.82
CA ASN A 31 -13.59 -9.00 -10.12
C ASN A 31 -12.58 -7.84 -10.27
N GLU A 32 -12.30 -7.12 -9.18
CA GLU A 32 -11.46 -5.94 -9.18
C GLU A 32 -10.88 -5.66 -7.79
N TYR A 33 -9.71 -5.03 -7.75
CA TYR A 33 -9.10 -4.49 -6.54
C TYR A 33 -9.07 -2.97 -6.57
N LYS A 34 -9.22 -2.34 -5.41
CA LYS A 34 -8.87 -0.94 -5.21
C LYS A 34 -7.69 -0.80 -4.27
N VAL A 35 -6.77 0.11 -4.58
CA VAL A 35 -5.70 0.51 -3.68
C VAL A 35 -6.07 1.83 -3.04
N TYR A 36 -5.99 1.87 -1.72
CA TYR A 36 -6.17 3.08 -0.93
C TYR A 36 -4.84 3.53 -0.34
N ARG A 37 -4.64 4.84 -0.31
CA ARG A 37 -3.46 5.47 0.30
C ARG A 37 -3.86 6.61 1.21
N ARG A 38 -3.07 6.79 2.26
CA ARG A 38 -3.01 8.05 3.01
C ARG A 38 -1.58 8.30 3.51
N GLU A 39 -1.30 9.53 3.92
CA GLU A 39 -0.11 9.80 4.72
C GLU A 39 -0.36 9.30 6.15
N LYS A 40 0.66 8.71 6.78
CA LYS A 40 0.57 8.18 8.15
C LYS A 40 0.08 9.28 9.11
N GLY A 41 -0.94 8.97 9.91
CA GLY A 41 -1.58 9.91 10.84
C GLY A 41 -2.70 10.77 10.24
N LYS A 42 -2.92 10.75 8.91
CA LYS A 42 -4.13 11.34 8.31
C LYS A 42 -5.31 10.38 8.50
N GLN A 43 -6.51 10.93 8.60
CA GLN A 43 -7.73 10.12 8.77
C GLN A 43 -8.27 9.60 7.43
N ASN A 44 -8.24 10.44 6.41
CA ASN A 44 -8.88 10.17 5.13
C ASN A 44 -8.02 9.30 4.21
N TRP A 45 -8.66 8.32 3.59
CA TRP A 45 -8.08 7.46 2.56
C TRP A 45 -8.48 7.94 1.17
N THR A 46 -7.54 7.92 0.22
CA THR A 46 -7.80 8.18 -1.20
C THR A 46 -7.66 6.87 -1.98
N ALA A 47 -8.66 6.52 -2.80
CA ALA A 47 -8.50 5.45 -3.79
C ALA A 47 -7.61 5.96 -4.93
N ILE A 48 -6.50 5.27 -5.18
CA ILE A 48 -5.48 5.68 -6.17
C ILE A 48 -5.32 4.70 -7.33
N TYR A 49 -5.95 3.53 -7.23
CA TYR A 49 -5.99 2.51 -8.27
C TYR A 49 -7.30 1.74 -8.16
N SER A 50 -7.81 1.32 -9.32
CA SER A 50 -8.92 0.38 -9.48
C SER A 50 -8.57 -0.50 -10.69
N GLY A 51 -8.58 -1.81 -10.53
CA GLY A 51 -8.31 -2.72 -11.64
C GLY A 51 -8.08 -4.16 -11.22
N ARG A 52 -7.83 -5.03 -12.20
CA ARG A 52 -7.72 -6.48 -12.00
C ARG A 52 -6.32 -7.00 -11.72
N SER A 53 -5.30 -6.15 -11.86
CA SER A 53 -3.90 -6.56 -11.67
C SER A 53 -3.63 -6.90 -10.20
N GLN A 54 -2.70 -7.82 -9.95
CA GLN A 54 -2.22 -8.17 -8.62
C GLN A 54 -1.06 -7.26 -8.14
N GLY A 55 -1.00 -6.04 -8.68
CA GLY A 55 0.06 -5.09 -8.37
C GLY A 55 -0.17 -3.73 -8.98
N PHE A 56 0.40 -2.72 -8.35
CA PHE A 56 0.29 -1.32 -8.74
C PHE A 56 1.54 -0.54 -8.35
N VAL A 57 1.91 0.46 -9.14
CA VAL A 57 3.02 1.38 -8.81
C VAL A 57 2.46 2.76 -8.59
N ASP A 58 2.48 3.21 -7.34
CA ASP A 58 2.13 4.57 -6.95
C ASP A 58 3.29 5.51 -7.28
N LYS A 59 3.26 6.09 -8.49
CA LYS A 59 4.24 7.08 -8.96
C LYS A 59 4.08 8.45 -8.30
N ASN A 60 3.03 8.65 -7.51
CA ASN A 60 2.75 9.92 -6.83
C ASN A 60 3.27 9.94 -5.39
N ALA A 61 3.75 8.81 -4.87
CA ALA A 61 4.42 8.72 -3.57
C ALA A 61 5.89 9.21 -3.64
N LYS A 62 6.09 10.49 -3.95
CA LYS A 62 7.40 11.08 -4.32
C LYS A 62 8.42 11.18 -3.18
N SER A 63 8.05 10.82 -1.95
CA SER A 63 8.93 10.89 -0.76
C SER A 63 9.02 9.58 0.03
N ALA A 64 8.59 8.46 -0.57
CA ALA A 64 8.70 7.14 0.04
C ALA A 64 10.16 6.67 0.01
N THR A 65 10.93 7.08 1.01
CA THR A 65 12.09 6.36 1.58
C THR A 65 13.21 5.89 0.64
N ALA A 66 13.30 6.41 -0.59
CA ALA A 66 14.38 6.12 -1.53
C ALA A 66 15.79 6.40 -0.97
N LYS A 67 15.89 7.28 0.03
CA LYS A 67 17.15 7.57 0.73
C LYS A 67 17.66 6.36 1.54
N PHE A 68 16.78 5.43 1.95
CA PHE A 68 17.11 4.26 2.79
C PHE A 68 17.33 2.97 2.00
N SER A 69 17.13 2.95 0.67
CA SER A 69 17.44 1.76 -0.15
C SER A 69 18.95 1.50 -0.29
N ASN A 70 19.79 2.35 0.31
CA ASN A 70 21.24 2.18 0.32
C ASN A 70 21.65 1.37 1.57
N PRO A 71 22.32 0.21 1.44
CA PRO A 71 22.57 -0.73 2.54
C PRO A 71 23.25 -0.14 3.78
N GLY A 72 24.08 0.89 3.61
CA GLY A 72 24.77 1.59 4.71
C GLY A 72 23.85 2.43 5.63
N TYR A 73 22.59 2.63 5.25
CA TYR A 73 21.62 3.42 6.02
C TYR A 73 20.68 2.58 6.90
N LYS A 74 20.84 1.25 6.97
CA LYS A 74 20.11 0.42 7.95
C LYS A 74 20.41 0.80 9.40
N SER A 75 21.59 1.36 9.68
CA SER A 75 21.94 1.99 10.97
C SER A 75 21.44 3.44 11.10
N GLY A 76 21.07 4.08 9.99
CA GLY A 76 20.68 5.48 9.86
C GLY A 76 19.18 5.77 9.87
N ALA A 77 18.30 4.76 9.86
CA ALA A 77 16.84 4.96 9.97
C ALA A 77 16.41 5.61 11.30
N ASN A 78 17.30 5.60 12.30
CA ASN A 78 17.13 6.31 13.57
C ASN A 78 17.68 7.76 13.54
N PHE A 79 18.32 8.21 12.46
CA PHE A 79 19.10 9.46 12.46
C PHE A 79 18.42 10.67 11.84
N ASP A 80 17.54 10.52 10.84
CA ASP A 80 16.74 11.65 10.35
C ASP A 80 15.54 11.22 9.49
N MET A 81 14.32 11.43 9.98
CA MET A 81 13.07 11.24 9.21
C MET A 81 12.55 12.56 8.63
N ASN A 82 13.27 13.68 8.79
CA ASN A 82 12.87 14.97 8.27
C ASN A 82 12.76 14.94 6.73
N GLY A 83 11.62 15.40 6.22
CA GLY A 83 11.33 15.39 4.78
C GLY A 83 10.98 14.02 4.19
N ILE A 84 10.85 12.97 5.02
CA ILE A 84 10.35 11.66 4.59
C ILE A 84 8.84 11.61 4.88
N VAL A 85 8.06 11.25 3.86
CA VAL A 85 6.62 10.99 4.02
C VAL A 85 6.42 9.48 4.11
N ILE A 86 5.81 9.04 5.20
CA ILE A 86 5.38 7.65 5.36
C ILE A 86 3.96 7.54 4.81
N TYR A 87 3.77 6.64 3.86
CA TYR A 87 2.44 6.32 3.35
C TYR A 87 1.94 5.03 3.97
N GLU A 88 0.65 5.02 4.29
CA GLU A 88 -0.10 3.83 4.66
C GLU A 88 -0.94 3.39 3.47
N TYR A 89 -1.01 2.07 3.28
CA TYR A 89 -1.73 1.43 2.19
C TYR A 89 -2.62 0.31 2.73
N CYS A 90 -3.77 0.15 2.09
CA CYS A 90 -4.60 -1.04 2.18
C CYS A 90 -5.29 -1.26 0.82
N ILE A 91 -5.71 -2.49 0.57
CA ILE A 91 -6.49 -2.87 -0.61
C ILE A 91 -7.85 -3.43 -0.21
N SER A 92 -8.83 -3.32 -1.09
CA SER A 92 -10.09 -4.07 -1.03
C SER A 92 -10.28 -4.87 -2.30
N ALA A 93 -11.14 -5.88 -2.21
CA ALA A 93 -11.61 -6.67 -3.35
C ALA A 93 -13.09 -6.37 -3.59
N SER A 94 -13.54 -6.38 -4.83
CA SER A 94 -14.96 -6.34 -5.19
C SER A 94 -15.36 -7.52 -6.05
N ASP A 95 -16.62 -7.94 -5.95
CA ASP A 95 -17.26 -8.93 -6.82
C ASP A 95 -18.50 -8.32 -7.49
N LYS A 96 -19.36 -9.15 -8.07
CA LYS A 96 -20.64 -8.71 -8.66
C LYS A 96 -21.59 -8.05 -7.65
N ASN A 97 -21.40 -8.29 -6.35
CA ASN A 97 -22.24 -7.80 -5.29
C ASN A 97 -21.72 -6.48 -4.70
N GLY A 98 -20.44 -6.15 -4.91
CA GLY A 98 -19.86 -4.86 -4.52
C GLY A 98 -18.49 -5.01 -3.87
N GLU A 99 -18.03 -3.91 -3.28
CA GLU A 99 -16.73 -3.85 -2.59
C GLU A 99 -16.82 -4.46 -1.19
N GLY A 100 -15.91 -5.37 -0.88
CA GLY A 100 -15.72 -5.93 0.44
C GLY A 100 -14.94 -5.01 1.39
N PRO A 101 -14.68 -5.45 2.62
CA PRO A 101 -13.85 -4.71 3.56
C PRO A 101 -12.41 -4.53 3.06
N LYS A 102 -11.75 -3.48 3.55
CA LYS A 102 -10.31 -3.25 3.33
C LYS A 102 -9.49 -4.27 4.11
N SER A 103 -8.35 -4.64 3.56
CA SER A 103 -7.30 -5.41 4.23
C SER A 103 -6.68 -4.65 5.41
N GLU A 104 -5.87 -5.36 6.18
CA GLU A 104 -4.97 -4.78 7.18
C GLU A 104 -4.04 -3.72 6.55
N ILE A 105 -3.69 -2.72 7.36
CA ILE A 105 -2.83 -1.61 6.93
C ILE A 105 -1.37 -2.07 6.87
N THR A 106 -0.67 -1.65 5.83
CA THR A 106 0.79 -1.70 5.72
C THR A 106 1.35 -0.31 5.46
N ASN A 107 2.66 -0.10 5.62
CA ASN A 107 3.26 1.22 5.44
C ASN A 107 4.69 1.19 4.91
N THR A 108 5.14 2.33 4.38
CA THR A 108 6.50 2.52 3.87
C THR A 108 7.49 2.96 4.94
N ASP A 109 7.24 2.67 6.22
CA ASP A 109 8.13 3.11 7.30
C ASP A 109 9.42 2.26 7.28
N PRO A 110 10.60 2.85 7.06
CA PRO A 110 11.85 2.11 6.89
C PRO A 110 12.32 1.40 8.16
N ARG A 111 11.73 1.75 9.31
CA ARG A 111 12.00 1.11 10.60
C ARG A 111 11.29 -0.24 10.76
N ASN A 112 10.37 -0.57 9.86
CA ASN A 112 9.58 -1.81 9.88
C ASN A 112 10.06 -2.84 8.84
N TRP A 113 11.20 -2.62 8.17
CA TRP A 113 11.74 -3.50 7.12
C TRP A 113 12.83 -4.45 7.62
#